data_AF-X1M589-F1
#
_entry.id   AF-X1M589-F1
#
_cell.length_a   1.000
_cell.length_b   1.000
_cell.length_c   1.000
_cell.angle_alpha   90.00
_cell.angle_beta   90.00
_cell.angle_gamma   90.00
#
_symmetry.space_group_name_H-M   'P 1'
#
loop_
_entity.id
_entity.type
_entity.pdbx_description
1 polymer ?
#
loop_
_entity_poly.entity_id
_entity_poly.type
_entity_poly.pdbx_seq_one_letter_code
_entity_poly.pdbx_strand_id
1 'polypeptide(L)'
;MVGSGHTAALVYLPDYEKATAIFELEGEPGWVWAEATGKNNPLGWVPKEFINAKLAAYEISAEAIAPVKPSTAPPAAISQTGGGVSAQPFSFIGIIGLLWFMSLFRRRKRAR
;
A
#
# COMPACT_ATOMS: atom_id res chain seq x y z
N MET A 1 7.68 -4.72 27.90
CA MET A 1 7.21 -3.39 27.46
C MET A 1 6.18 -3.61 26.35
N VAL A 2 5.08 -2.88 26.35
CA VAL A 2 4.04 -3.01 25.32
C VAL A 2 4.46 -2.20 24.09
N GLY A 3 4.37 -2.78 22.89
CA GLY A 3 4.59 -2.06 21.64
C GLY A 3 3.59 -0.91 21.51
N SER A 4 4.08 0.30 21.27
CA SER A 4 3.26 1.51 21.21
C SER A 4 3.58 2.32 19.95
N GLY A 5 2.67 3.21 19.53
CA GLY A 5 2.86 4.08 18.37
C GLY A 5 2.33 3.53 17.04
N HIS A 6 1.77 2.32 17.02
CA HIS A 6 1.08 1.74 15.85
C HIS A 6 -0.23 1.08 16.28
N THR A 7 -1.19 1.03 15.36
CA THR A 7 -2.48 0.34 15.55
C THR A 7 -2.83 -0.38 14.26
N ALA A 8 -3.17 -1.65 14.37
CA ALA A 8 -3.60 -2.49 13.26
C ALA A 8 -4.77 -3.37 13.71
N ALA A 9 -5.53 -3.88 12.76
CA ALA A 9 -6.49 -4.94 13.04
C ALA A 9 -5.75 -6.27 13.09
N LEU A 10 -6.17 -7.15 14.01
CA LEU A 10 -5.81 -8.57 13.96
C LEU A 10 -6.97 -9.33 13.37
N VAL A 11 -6.69 -10.18 12.38
CA VAL A 11 -7.69 -11.00 11.70
C VAL A 11 -7.34 -12.46 11.95
N TYR A 12 -8.32 -13.24 12.42
CA TYR A 12 -8.14 -14.66 12.67
C TYR A 12 -8.11 -15.45 11.35
N LEU A 13 -6.92 -15.97 10.99
CA LEU A 13 -6.65 -16.73 9.78
C LEU A 13 -5.61 -17.83 10.08
N PRO A 14 -6.01 -18.92 10.76
CA PRO A 14 -5.08 -19.92 11.32
C PRO A 14 -4.20 -20.62 10.28
N ASP A 15 -4.67 -20.77 9.05
CA ASP A 15 -3.94 -21.45 7.96
C ASP A 15 -3.28 -20.49 6.95
N TYR A 16 -3.14 -19.20 7.29
CA TYR A 16 -2.59 -18.22 6.36
C TYR A 16 -1.06 -18.21 6.34
N GLU A 17 -0.50 -18.86 5.32
CA GLU A 17 0.96 -19.09 5.21
C GLU A 17 1.78 -17.87 4.74
N LYS A 18 1.14 -16.79 4.29
CA LYS A 18 1.85 -15.62 3.73
C LYS A 18 2.18 -14.54 4.75
N ALA A 19 1.79 -14.73 6.02
CA ALA A 19 2.12 -13.78 7.07
C ALA A 19 3.61 -13.84 7.42
N THR A 20 4.19 -12.68 7.74
CA THR A 20 5.56 -12.60 8.24
C THR A 20 5.66 -13.02 9.71
N ALA A 21 4.56 -12.90 10.46
CA ALA A 21 4.42 -13.40 11.82
C ALA A 21 2.96 -13.78 12.10
N ILE A 22 2.77 -14.81 12.92
CA ILE A 22 1.47 -15.22 13.45
C ILE A 22 1.43 -14.84 14.92
N PHE A 23 0.35 -14.19 15.32
CA PHE A 23 0.13 -13.75 16.69
C PHE A 23 -0.76 -14.73 17.45
N GLU A 24 -0.58 -14.72 18.77
CA GLU A 24 -1.41 -15.39 19.75
C GLU A 24 -2.16 -14.34 20.56
N LEU A 25 -3.48 -14.46 20.64
CA LEU A 25 -4.34 -13.61 21.43
C LEU A 25 -5.06 -14.49 22.45
N GLU A 26 -4.91 -14.18 23.74
CA GLU A 26 -5.56 -14.92 24.84
C GLU A 26 -5.31 -16.45 24.83
N GLY A 27 -4.16 -16.90 24.32
CA GLY A 27 -3.83 -18.33 24.21
C GLY A 27 -4.19 -18.95 22.86
N GLU A 28 -4.88 -18.22 21.98
CA GLU A 28 -5.28 -18.70 20.66
C GLU A 28 -4.32 -18.19 19.58
N PRO A 29 -3.55 -19.07 18.91
CA PRO A 29 -2.72 -18.70 17.77
C PRO A 29 -3.56 -18.57 16.49
N GLY A 30 -3.00 -17.91 15.48
CA GLY A 30 -3.62 -17.80 14.16
C GLY A 30 -4.05 -16.38 13.78
N TRP A 31 -3.65 -15.39 14.56
CA TRP A 31 -3.99 -13.99 14.30
C TRP A 31 -2.98 -13.34 13.37
N VAL A 32 -3.49 -12.68 12.34
CA VAL A 32 -2.70 -12.06 11.26
C VAL A 32 -2.86 -10.55 11.31
N TRP A 33 -1.75 -9.84 11.19
CA TRP A 33 -1.72 -8.38 11.13
C TRP A 33 -2.36 -7.87 9.84
N ALA A 34 -3.40 -7.07 9.99
CA ALA A 34 -4.12 -6.41 8.92
C ALA A 34 -4.05 -4.90 9.16
N GLU A 35 -3.13 -4.24 8.45
CA GLU A 35 -2.99 -2.80 8.48
C GLU A 35 -3.37 -2.22 7.13
N ALA A 36 -4.17 -1.15 7.16
CA ALA A 36 -4.54 -0.40 5.96
C ALA A 36 -3.35 0.42 5.46
N THR A 37 -2.36 -0.26 4.92
CA THR A 37 -1.16 0.33 4.32
C THR A 37 -1.22 0.12 2.81
N GLY A 38 -0.71 1.11 2.07
CA GLY A 38 -0.95 1.26 0.64
C GLY A 38 -0.67 0.01 -0.20
N LYS A 39 -1.12 0.02 -1.47
CA LYS A 39 -1.16 -1.08 -2.47
C LYS A 39 -0.09 -2.18 -2.42
N ASN A 40 1.11 -1.89 -1.92
CA ASN A 40 2.25 -2.80 -1.88
C ASN A 40 2.44 -3.52 -0.53
N ASN A 41 1.65 -3.24 0.51
CA ASN A 41 1.79 -3.96 1.78
C ASN A 41 0.93 -5.23 1.79
N PRO A 42 1.51 -6.44 1.78
CA PRO A 42 0.72 -7.65 1.81
C PRO A 42 0.07 -7.84 3.19
N LEU A 43 -1.12 -8.44 3.19
CA LEU A 43 -1.77 -8.92 4.41
C LEU A 43 -0.82 -9.83 5.20
N GLY A 44 -0.71 -9.59 6.51
CA GLY A 44 0.17 -10.33 7.40
C GLY A 44 1.61 -9.82 7.47
N TRP A 45 1.94 -8.73 6.79
CA TRP A 45 3.18 -8.00 7.06
C TRP A 45 3.11 -7.29 8.41
N VAL A 46 4.21 -7.30 9.15
CA VAL A 46 4.34 -6.69 10.48
C VAL A 46 5.62 -5.87 10.52
N PRO A 47 5.62 -4.65 11.10
CA PRO A 47 6.85 -3.94 11.39
C PRO A 47 7.76 -4.75 12.32
N LYS A 48 9.06 -4.81 12.02
CA LYS A 48 10.02 -5.67 12.74
C LYS A 48 10.05 -5.43 14.25
N GLU A 49 9.82 -4.20 14.69
CA GLU A 49 9.76 -3.80 16.11
C GLU A 49 8.60 -4.42 16.89
N PHE A 50 7.55 -4.88 16.21
CA PHE A 50 6.40 -5.54 16.84
C PHE A 50 6.46 -7.06 16.75
N ILE A 51 7.40 -7.62 15.98
CA ILE A 51 7.65 -9.06 15.95
C ILE A 51 8.23 -9.48 17.32
N ASN A 52 7.50 -10.32 18.06
CA ASN A 52 7.77 -10.73 19.45
C ASN A 52 7.56 -9.65 20.52
N ALA A 53 7.00 -8.49 20.16
CA ALA A 53 6.58 -7.51 21.16
C ALA A 53 5.27 -7.95 21.82
N LYS A 54 5.08 -7.63 23.11
CA LYS A 54 3.74 -7.70 23.71
C LYS A 54 2.90 -6.57 23.15
N LEU A 55 1.75 -6.87 22.59
CA LEU A 55 0.81 -5.89 22.03
C LEU A 55 -0.45 -5.84 22.88
N ALA A 56 -1.00 -4.64 23.05
CA ALA A 56 -2.35 -4.51 23.60
C ALA A 56 -3.34 -4.77 22.46
N ALA A 57 -4.25 -5.71 22.67
CA ALA A 57 -5.31 -6.06 21.73
C ALA A 57 -6.60 -6.32 22.51
N TYR A 58 -7.73 -6.04 21.89
CA TYR A 58 -9.06 -6.37 22.39
C TYR A 58 -9.92 -6.78 21.20
N GLU A 59 -10.90 -7.65 21.45
CA GLU A 59 -11.83 -8.10 20.42
C GLU A 59 -12.85 -6.99 20.09
N ILE A 60 -13.08 -6.75 18.79
CA ILE A 60 -14.13 -5.85 18.34
C ILE A 60 -15.40 -6.67 18.11
N SER A 61 -16.38 -6.49 18.99
CA SER A 61 -17.69 -7.12 18.85
C SER A 61 -18.58 -6.35 17.86
N ALA A 62 -19.55 -7.05 17.30
CA ALA A 62 -20.54 -6.42 16.42
C ALA A 62 -21.42 -5.47 17.24
N GLU A 63 -21.20 -4.17 17.09
CA GLU A 63 -22.11 -3.15 17.61
C GLU A 63 -23.20 -2.87 16.58
N ALA A 64 -24.46 -2.85 17.03
CA ALA A 64 -25.58 -2.47 16.17
C ALA A 64 -25.43 -1.00 15.79
N ILE A 65 -24.94 -0.73 14.57
CA ILE A 65 -24.91 0.61 14.00
C ILE A 65 -26.37 1.00 13.78
N ALA A 66 -26.94 1.78 14.70
CA ALA A 66 -28.20 2.45 14.44
C ALA A 66 -28.03 3.26 13.15
N PRO A 67 -28.97 3.20 12.20
CA PRO A 67 -28.86 3.98 10.97
C PRO A 67 -28.65 5.45 11.35
N VAL A 68 -27.47 5.96 11.05
CA VAL A 68 -27.17 7.39 11.20
C VAL A 68 -28.21 8.09 10.35
N LYS A 69 -29.05 8.94 10.98
CA LYS A 69 -29.97 9.81 10.25
C LYS A 69 -29.17 10.43 9.09
N PRO A 70 -29.57 10.25 7.83
CA PRO A 70 -28.77 10.69 6.69
C PRO A 70 -28.42 12.16 6.91
N SER A 71 -27.13 12.44 7.03
CA SER A 71 -26.66 13.81 7.13
C SER A 71 -27.13 14.56 5.89
N THR A 72 -27.81 15.68 6.08
CA THR A 72 -28.19 16.59 4.98
C THR A 72 -26.95 17.27 4.37
N ALA A 73 -25.77 17.05 4.93
CA ALA A 73 -24.52 17.45 4.30
C ALA A 73 -24.32 16.64 3.00
N PRO A 74 -23.96 17.28 1.88
CA PRO A 74 -23.67 16.57 0.64
C PRO A 74 -22.58 15.52 0.89
N PRO A 75 -22.64 14.34 0.25
CA PRO A 75 -21.62 13.32 0.39
C PRO A 75 -20.24 13.95 0.17
N ALA A 76 -19.34 13.79 1.15
CA ALA A 76 -17.96 14.15 0.95
C ALA A 76 -17.45 13.33 -0.25
N ALA A 77 -17.28 14.00 -1.38
CA ALA A 77 -16.74 13.36 -2.58
C ALA A 77 -15.35 12.83 -2.24
N ILE A 78 -15.10 11.56 -2.52
CA ILE A 78 -13.75 11.03 -2.53
C ILE A 78 -13.02 11.80 -3.64
N SER A 79 -12.21 12.79 -3.26
CA SER A 79 -11.23 13.35 -4.19
C SER A 79 -10.25 12.22 -4.49
N GLN A 80 -10.30 11.68 -5.69
CA GLN A 80 -9.21 10.89 -6.25
C GLN A 80 -7.98 11.79 -6.34
N THR A 81 -7.27 11.98 -5.24
CA THR A 81 -5.96 12.65 -5.25
C THR A 81 -4.92 11.58 -5.52
N GLY A 82 -4.85 11.26 -6.80
CA GLY A 82 -3.92 10.28 -7.35
C GLY A 82 -3.85 10.42 -8.85
N GLY A 83 -3.88 11.66 -9.35
CA GLY A 83 -3.36 12.00 -10.67
C GLY A 83 -1.87 11.73 -10.69
N GLY A 84 -1.49 10.46 -10.64
CA GLY A 84 -0.21 10.00 -11.13
C GLY A 84 -0.22 10.34 -12.59
N VAL A 85 0.42 11.45 -12.93
CA VAL A 85 0.82 11.81 -14.29
C VAL A 85 1.19 10.49 -14.95
N SER A 86 0.44 10.10 -15.99
CA SER A 86 0.92 9.08 -16.89
C SER A 86 2.24 9.66 -17.40
N ALA A 87 3.34 9.28 -16.76
CA ALA A 87 4.66 9.49 -17.31
C ALA A 87 4.58 8.71 -18.61
N GLN A 88 4.28 9.43 -19.69
CA GLN A 88 4.31 8.88 -21.02
C GLN A 88 5.65 8.15 -21.06
N PRO A 89 5.68 6.84 -21.33
CA PRO A 89 6.95 6.19 -21.51
C PRO A 89 7.58 6.97 -22.66
N PHE A 90 8.65 7.71 -22.37
CA PHE A 90 9.45 8.35 -23.40
C PHE A 90 9.69 7.27 -24.44
N SER A 91 8.99 7.36 -25.56
CA SER A 91 8.96 6.26 -26.50
C SER A 91 10.38 6.17 -27.02
N PHE A 92 11.08 5.08 -26.71
CA PHE A 92 12.49 4.89 -27.06
C PHE A 92 12.74 5.16 -28.56
N ILE A 93 11.70 4.97 -29.38
CA ILE A 93 11.62 5.32 -30.80
C ILE A 93 11.93 6.80 -31.06
N GLY A 94 11.46 7.72 -30.22
CA GLY A 94 11.78 9.16 -30.33
C GLY A 94 13.25 9.45 -30.09
N ILE A 95 13.89 8.77 -29.13
CA ILE A 95 15.33 8.88 -28.88
C ILE A 95 16.11 8.30 -30.06
N ILE A 96 15.70 7.15 -30.59
CA ILE A 96 16.31 6.56 -31.80
C ILE A 96 16.19 7.52 -32.99
N GLY A 97 15.01 8.10 -33.22
CA GLY A 97 14.77 9.07 -34.29
C GLY A 97 15.65 10.31 -34.17
N LEU A 98 15.79 10.87 -32.96
CA LEU A 98 16.66 12.02 -32.70
C LEU A 98 18.14 11.69 -32.95
N LEU A 99 18.61 10.54 -32.46
CA LEU A 99 20.00 10.09 -32.65
C LEU A 99 20.30 9.84 -34.13
N TRP A 100 19.35 9.28 -34.89
CA TRP A 100 19.48 9.08 -36.33
C TRP A 100 19.52 10.41 -37.09
N PHE A 101 18.66 11.37 -36.70
CA PHE A 101 18.66 12.71 -37.27
C PHE A 101 19.99 13.43 -37.02
N MET A 102 20.52 13.41 -35.79
CA MET A 102 21.82 14.02 -35.46
C MET A 102 23.00 13.41 -36.24
N SER A 103 22.95 12.11 -36.56
CA SER A 103 23.96 11.43 -37.39
C SER A 103 24.04 12.03 -38.81
N LEU A 104 22.90 12.43 -39.39
CA LEU A 104 22.84 13.04 -40.71
C LEU A 104 23.51 14.42 -40.74
N PHE A 105 23.40 15.21 -39.66
CA PHE A 105 24.08 16.50 -39.55
C PHE A 105 25.60 16.37 -39.35
N ARG A 106 26.07 15.30 -38.70
CA ARG A 106 27.52 15.02 -38.57
C ARG A 106 28.17 14.66 -39.90
N ARG A 107 27.45 13.99 -40.82
CA ARG A 107 27.98 13.68 -42.17
C ARG A 107 28.10 14.92 -43.05
N ARG A 108 27.17 15.88 -42.95
CA ARG A 108 27.26 17.14 -43.71
C ARG A 108 28.44 18.04 -43.30
N LYS A 109 28.94 17.93 -42.07
CA LYS A 109 30.13 18.68 -41.61
C LYS A 109 31.48 18.06 -42.03
N ARG A 110 31.48 16.88 -42.66
CA ARG A 110 32.71 16.21 -43.16
C ARG A 110 32.85 16.25 -44.69
N ALA A 111 31.85 16.77 -45.39
CA ALA A 111 31.83 16.89 -46.85
C ALA A 111 31.94 18.36 -47.32
N ARG A 112 32.53 19.22 -46.47
CA ARG A 112 32.94 20.58 -46.81
C ARG A 112 34.35 20.79 -46.30
#